data_AF-A0A5J4WX41-F1
#
_entry.id   AF-A0A5J4WX41-F1
#
_cell.length_a   1.000
_cell.length_b   1.000
_cell.length_c   1.000
_cell.angle_alpha   90.00
_cell.angle_beta   90.00
_cell.angle_gamma   90.00
#
_symmetry.space_group_name_H-M   'P 1'
#
loop_
_entity.id
_entity.type
_entity.pdbx_description
1 polymer ?
#
loop_
_entity_poly.entity_id
_entity_poly.type
_entity_poly.pdbx_seq_one_letter_code
_entity_poly.pdbx_strand_id
1 'polypeptide(L)'
;MSSTDREVQECVFSAMGDEKMAFTKLLLVLAVLSLGKIVRRRAGAEDEDEDVIPFVKDSLYYFPGSVDKDGVLTIDYKSIGNTSLGFFATKTISDFKAYGSGKVDDETFLVVPKDDLSKKEVAKTIDVLDVAKCNAFNEAILTNLYGQLGYTVFAIEGADIAPSITGLIKNSPTKITFKNLPDNLTDAEKEELKDFTITESCATSSGFEDLGLHRSGVTDAVCQPNTALPADGAKCADDSKPKVYLKGYKSAEFGNADVKGLKELLIRFGPVQIYMNSQDLFDIAHTGLLVGWTKDNWLFADYAGGVLIVTEPAQTEGKFFGYVFINSFSVVRVALGLLAAVLVLPALLL
;
A
#
# COMPACT_ATOMS: atom_id res chain seq x y z
N MET A 1 -11.06 -37.34 -42.08
CA MET A 1 -12.10 -37.55 -41.05
C MET A 1 -11.49 -38.49 -40.02
N SER A 2 -11.18 -38.16 -38.77
CA SER A 2 -10.98 -36.93 -37.97
C SER A 2 -10.16 -37.44 -36.75
N SER A 3 -9.03 -36.86 -36.32
CA SER A 3 -8.84 -35.58 -35.62
C SER A 3 -9.82 -35.32 -34.49
N THR A 4 -9.32 -34.62 -33.47
CA THR A 4 -9.94 -34.07 -32.26
C THR A 4 -9.97 -34.99 -31.02
N ASP A 5 -9.48 -34.43 -29.91
CA ASP A 5 -9.58 -34.86 -28.50
C ASP A 5 -8.32 -35.38 -27.79
N ARG A 6 -7.15 -34.80 -28.08
CA ARG A 6 -6.03 -34.84 -27.11
C ARG A 6 -5.02 -33.69 -27.23
N GLU A 7 -5.51 -32.45 -27.30
CA GLU A 7 -4.67 -31.24 -27.19
C GLU A 7 -5.52 -30.08 -26.62
N VAL A 8 -5.72 -30.05 -25.31
CA VAL A 8 -6.12 -28.82 -24.56
C VAL A 8 -5.51 -28.90 -23.15
N GLN A 9 -4.18 -28.83 -23.03
CA GLN A 9 -3.57 -28.42 -21.75
C GLN A 9 -2.13 -27.89 -21.80
N GLU A 10 -1.59 -27.58 -22.99
CA GLU A 10 -0.29 -26.92 -23.11
C GLU A 10 -0.34 -25.98 -24.32
N CYS A 11 -0.74 -24.72 -24.11
CA CYS A 11 -0.46 -23.60 -25.01
C CYS A 11 -1.05 -22.30 -24.46
N VAL A 12 -0.41 -21.68 -23.46
CA VAL A 12 -0.23 -20.21 -23.37
C VAL A 12 0.95 -19.94 -22.45
N PHE A 13 2.17 -20.25 -22.88
CA PHE A 13 3.39 -19.60 -22.38
C PHE A 13 4.52 -19.88 -23.37
N SER A 14 4.57 -19.10 -24.45
CA SER A 14 5.85 -18.79 -25.09
C SER A 14 5.73 -17.59 -26.02
N ALA A 15 6.66 -16.67 -25.80
CA ALA A 15 7.19 -15.67 -26.72
C ALA A 15 6.27 -14.50 -27.11
N MET A 16 6.53 -13.34 -26.50
CA MET A 16 6.93 -12.13 -27.24
C MET A 16 7.34 -11.00 -26.26
N GLY A 17 8.64 -10.68 -26.21
CA GLY A 17 9.12 -9.36 -25.77
C GLY A 17 10.02 -9.25 -24.52
N ASP A 18 10.57 -10.34 -24.00
CA ASP A 18 11.20 -10.34 -22.67
C ASP A 18 12.57 -9.65 -22.53
N GLU A 19 13.31 -9.41 -23.61
CA GLU A 19 14.71 -8.96 -23.46
C GLU A 19 14.85 -7.45 -23.18
N LYS A 20 13.88 -6.63 -23.61
CA LYS A 20 13.86 -5.17 -23.34
C LYS A 20 13.08 -4.80 -22.08
N MET A 21 12.03 -5.56 -21.73
CA MET A 21 11.27 -5.33 -20.48
C MET A 21 12.03 -5.77 -19.24
N ALA A 22 12.79 -6.88 -19.31
CA ALA A 22 13.63 -7.32 -18.21
C ALA A 22 14.70 -6.27 -17.85
N PHE A 23 15.26 -5.58 -18.84
CA PHE A 23 16.29 -4.56 -18.62
C PHE A 23 15.74 -3.28 -17.96
N THR A 24 14.52 -2.85 -18.31
CA THR A 24 13.89 -1.67 -17.70
C THR A 24 13.35 -1.96 -16.29
N LYS A 25 12.79 -3.17 -16.07
CA LYS A 25 12.38 -3.63 -14.73
C LYS A 25 13.57 -3.77 -13.79
N LEU A 26 14.70 -4.29 -14.29
CA LEU A 26 15.95 -4.39 -13.53
C LEU A 26 16.52 -3.00 -13.19
N LEU A 27 16.44 -2.02 -14.09
CA LEU A 27 16.94 -0.66 -13.86
C LEU A 27 16.11 0.15 -12.84
N LEU A 28 14.79 -0.04 -12.77
CA LEU A 28 13.92 0.65 -11.80
C LEU A 28 14.05 0.04 -10.39
N VAL A 29 14.10 -1.29 -10.31
CA VAL A 29 14.41 -2.00 -9.06
C VAL A 29 15.84 -1.65 -8.60
N LEU A 30 16.82 -1.58 -9.51
CA LEU A 30 18.17 -1.11 -9.20
C LEU A 30 18.24 0.37 -8.83
N ALA A 31 17.36 1.25 -9.33
CA ALA A 31 17.33 2.66 -8.92
C ALA A 31 16.77 2.81 -7.50
N VAL A 32 15.75 2.04 -7.11
CA VAL A 32 15.27 1.99 -5.73
C VAL A 32 16.31 1.34 -4.79
N LEU A 33 17.08 0.36 -5.28
CA LEU A 33 18.11 -0.36 -4.51
C LEU A 33 19.50 0.31 -4.49
N SER A 34 19.88 1.08 -5.51
CA SER A 34 21.18 1.80 -5.55
C SER A 34 21.22 2.90 -4.51
N LEU A 35 20.06 3.52 -4.26
CA LEU A 35 19.81 4.52 -3.23
C LEU A 35 20.15 4.05 -1.82
N GLY A 36 20.05 2.74 -1.54
CA GLY A 36 20.49 2.14 -0.28
C GLY A 36 22.01 1.85 -0.21
N LYS A 37 22.67 1.64 -1.36
CA LYS A 37 24.07 1.18 -1.44
C LYS A 37 25.10 2.30 -1.27
N ILE A 38 24.80 3.52 -1.69
CA ILE A 38 25.80 4.61 -1.72
C ILE A 38 26.04 5.22 -0.34
N VAL A 39 25.03 5.26 0.53
CA VAL A 39 25.18 5.85 1.88
C VAL A 39 25.99 4.95 2.84
N ARG A 40 25.99 3.62 2.65
CA ARG A 40 26.74 2.66 3.48
C ARG A 40 28.27 2.80 3.41
N ARG A 41 28.83 3.30 2.29
CA ARG A 41 30.28 3.52 2.16
C ARG A 41 30.84 4.59 3.12
N ARG A 42 30.00 5.47 3.69
CA ARG A 42 30.43 6.47 4.68
C ARG A 42 30.59 5.91 6.10
N ALA A 43 30.04 4.73 6.41
CA ALA A 43 30.03 4.19 7.76
C ALA A 43 31.18 3.21 8.07
N GLY A 44 32.07 2.91 7.11
CA GLY A 44 33.25 2.07 7.35
C GLY A 44 32.96 0.62 7.74
N ALA A 45 31.76 0.12 7.43
CA ALA A 45 31.41 -1.29 7.64
C ALA A 45 31.93 -2.12 6.44
N GLU A 46 33.19 -2.52 6.52
CA GLU A 46 33.68 -3.70 5.81
C GLU A 46 33.33 -4.92 6.67
N ASP A 47 32.08 -5.36 6.64
CA ASP A 47 31.74 -6.73 7.02
C ASP A 47 30.58 -7.22 6.15
N GLU A 48 30.84 -8.35 5.52
CA GLU A 48 29.91 -9.16 4.75
C GLU A 48 28.85 -9.71 5.71
N ASP A 49 27.68 -9.07 5.79
CA ASP A 49 26.42 -9.74 6.13
C ASP A 49 25.22 -8.82 5.85
N GLU A 50 24.44 -9.23 4.84
CA GLU A 50 23.05 -8.91 4.54
C GLU A 50 22.61 -7.44 4.28
N ASP A 51 22.06 -7.25 3.07
CA ASP A 51 21.45 -6.03 2.52
C ASP A 51 20.11 -5.67 3.20
N VAL A 52 20.05 -5.67 4.54
CA VAL A 52 18.82 -5.37 5.30
C VAL A 52 18.75 -3.88 5.60
N ILE A 53 17.73 -3.20 5.06
CA ILE A 53 17.34 -1.85 5.48
C ILE A 53 17.12 -1.91 7.00
N PRO A 54 17.80 -1.09 7.82
CA PRO A 54 17.71 -1.19 9.27
C PRO A 54 16.40 -0.55 9.75
N PHE A 55 15.28 -1.26 9.52
CA PHE A 55 13.98 -0.89 10.04
C PHE A 55 14.05 -0.83 11.57
N VAL A 56 13.70 0.31 12.14
CA VAL A 56 13.61 0.47 13.59
C VAL A 56 12.25 -0.05 14.03
N LYS A 57 12.24 -0.89 15.06
CA LYS A 57 11.00 -1.38 15.68
C LYS A 57 10.08 -0.21 16.00
N ASP A 58 8.77 -0.41 15.80
CA ASP A 58 7.71 0.57 16.03
C ASP A 58 7.79 1.85 15.17
N SER A 59 8.61 1.85 14.11
CA SER A 59 8.75 2.97 13.18
C SER A 59 8.07 2.70 11.84
N LEU A 60 7.55 3.78 11.26
CA LEU A 60 6.87 3.85 9.97
C LEU A 60 7.65 4.76 9.03
N TYR A 61 7.86 4.31 7.79
CA TYR A 61 8.65 4.98 6.76
C TYR A 61 7.76 5.29 5.56
N TYR A 62 7.69 6.54 5.13
CA TYR A 62 6.79 6.94 4.03
C TYR A 62 7.38 8.08 3.21
N PHE A 63 6.91 8.20 1.96
CA PHE A 63 7.32 9.29 1.07
C PHE A 63 6.87 10.66 1.63
N PRO A 64 7.80 11.56 1.95
CA PRO A 64 7.48 12.90 2.40
C PRO A 64 6.95 13.75 1.24
N GLY A 65 6.52 14.96 1.58
CA GLY A 65 6.06 15.93 0.59
C GLY A 65 4.56 15.83 0.27
N SER A 66 4.20 16.56 -0.78
CA SER A 66 2.84 16.78 -1.26
C SER A 66 2.82 16.81 -2.79
N VAL A 67 1.74 16.28 -3.36
CA VAL A 67 1.50 16.33 -4.81
C VAL A 67 0.76 17.63 -5.14
N ASP A 68 1.29 18.42 -6.07
CA ASP A 68 0.67 19.67 -6.49
C ASP A 68 -0.46 19.44 -7.53
N LYS A 69 -1.00 20.54 -8.07
CA LYS A 69 -2.09 20.49 -9.05
C LYS A 69 -1.66 19.94 -10.41
N ASP A 70 -0.37 19.97 -10.70
CA ASP A 70 0.23 19.57 -11.97
C ASP A 70 0.75 18.12 -11.90
N GLY A 71 0.47 17.40 -10.81
CA GLY A 71 0.87 16.01 -10.62
C GLY A 71 2.33 15.86 -10.18
N VAL A 72 2.97 16.93 -9.68
CA VAL A 72 4.35 16.87 -9.23
C VAL A 72 4.41 16.63 -7.72
N LEU A 73 5.05 15.53 -7.32
CA LEU A 73 5.42 15.29 -5.93
C LEU A 73 6.77 15.96 -5.66
N THR A 74 6.78 16.97 -4.80
CA THR A 74 8.02 17.62 -4.36
C THR A 74 8.46 17.10 -3.01
N ILE A 75 9.62 16.46 -2.98
CA ILE A 75 10.31 16.01 -1.78
C ILE A 75 11.26 17.11 -1.30
N ASP A 76 11.05 17.59 -0.09
CA ASP A 76 11.99 18.51 0.57
C ASP A 76 13.08 17.69 1.25
N TYR A 77 14.33 17.85 0.85
CA TYR A 77 15.44 17.12 1.46
C TYR A 77 15.53 17.38 2.97
N LYS A 78 15.15 18.57 3.44
CA LYS A 78 15.13 18.91 4.87
C LYS A 78 14.08 18.13 5.66
N SER A 79 13.09 17.53 5.00
CA SER A 79 12.07 16.69 5.63
C SER A 79 12.48 15.23 5.76
N ILE A 80 13.60 14.84 5.15
CA ILE A 80 14.16 13.50 5.21
C ILE A 80 14.96 13.41 6.52
N GLY A 81 14.48 12.60 7.46
CA GLY A 81 15.09 12.50 8.79
C GLY A 81 16.44 11.77 8.78
N ASN A 82 16.55 10.72 7.97
CA ASN A 82 17.77 9.92 7.85
C ASN A 82 17.93 9.44 6.40
N THR A 83 18.87 10.06 5.69
CA THR A 83 19.16 9.77 4.28
C THR A 83 19.78 8.39 4.08
N SER A 84 20.31 7.77 5.14
CA SER A 84 20.81 6.38 5.10
C SER A 84 19.72 5.34 4.93
N LEU A 85 18.46 5.74 5.08
CA LEU A 85 17.28 4.89 4.87
C LEU A 85 16.61 5.16 3.52
N GLY A 86 17.18 6.05 2.69
CA GLY A 86 16.53 6.58 1.50
C GLY A 86 15.76 7.87 1.78
N PHE A 87 14.78 8.20 0.93
CA PHE A 87 14.06 9.47 0.99
C PHE A 87 12.74 9.37 1.76
N PHE A 88 12.79 8.71 2.92
CA PHE A 88 11.61 8.54 3.77
C PHE A 88 11.58 9.55 4.92
N ALA A 89 10.37 10.02 5.23
CA ALA A 89 10.09 10.55 6.56
C ALA A 89 9.78 9.38 7.50
N THR A 90 10.06 9.58 8.78
CA THR A 90 9.82 8.56 9.81
C THR A 90 8.86 9.07 10.87
N LYS A 91 7.96 8.19 11.31
CA LYS A 91 7.07 8.40 12.46
C LYS A 91 7.03 7.14 13.31
N THR A 92 6.68 7.24 14.58
CA THR A 92 6.41 6.04 15.38
C THR A 92 4.94 5.62 15.22
N ILE A 93 4.65 4.33 15.35
CA ILE A 93 3.27 3.81 15.33
C ILE A 93 2.39 4.56 16.35
N SER A 94 2.96 4.85 17.51
CA SER A 94 2.30 5.55 18.62
C SER A 94 1.91 7.00 18.32
N ASP A 95 2.47 7.63 17.29
CA ASP A 95 2.13 9.00 16.87
C ASP A 95 0.71 9.10 16.27
N PHE A 96 0.13 7.96 15.86
CA PHE A 96 -1.18 7.90 15.21
C PHE A 96 -2.25 7.39 16.17
N LYS A 97 -3.45 7.97 16.14
CA LYS A 97 -4.56 7.48 16.98
C LYS A 97 -5.13 6.17 16.43
N ALA A 98 -5.67 5.34 17.33
CA ALA A 98 -6.52 4.23 16.94
C ALA A 98 -7.73 4.72 16.13
N TYR A 99 -8.12 4.01 15.06
CA TYR A 99 -9.35 4.35 14.32
C TYR A 99 -10.60 3.78 15.01
N GLY A 100 -10.42 2.72 15.81
CA GLY A 100 -11.49 2.04 16.57
C GLY A 100 -11.18 1.90 18.06
N SER A 101 -11.97 1.06 18.75
CA SER A 101 -11.87 0.85 20.21
C SER A 101 -11.05 -0.39 20.63
N GLY A 102 -10.49 -1.13 19.68
CA GLY A 102 -9.73 -2.35 19.96
C GLY A 102 -8.45 -2.09 20.75
N LYS A 103 -7.99 -3.11 21.47
CA LYS A 103 -6.78 -3.08 22.30
C LYS A 103 -5.90 -4.28 22.01
N VAL A 104 -4.60 -4.11 22.18
CA VAL A 104 -3.60 -5.17 21.95
C VAL A 104 -3.90 -6.43 22.79
N ASP A 105 -4.38 -6.24 24.01
CA ASP A 105 -4.65 -7.31 24.97
C ASP A 105 -6.03 -7.97 24.77
N ASP A 106 -6.83 -7.52 23.80
CA ASP A 106 -8.10 -8.17 23.48
C ASP A 106 -7.83 -9.59 22.92
N GLU A 107 -8.60 -10.59 23.40
CA GLU A 107 -8.48 -11.97 22.90
C GLU A 107 -8.83 -12.06 21.40
N THR A 108 -9.69 -11.17 20.91
CA THR A 108 -10.10 -11.14 19.51
C THR A 108 -10.18 -9.71 19.02
N PHE A 109 -9.76 -9.48 17.78
CA PHE A 109 -9.97 -8.21 17.09
C PHE A 109 -10.20 -8.47 15.62
N LEU A 110 -11.09 -7.69 15.04
CA LEU A 110 -11.48 -7.79 13.64
C LEU A 110 -11.60 -6.37 13.10
N VAL A 111 -10.89 -6.10 12.01
CA VAL A 111 -11.01 -4.85 11.27
C VAL A 111 -12.43 -4.70 10.68
N VAL A 112 -12.98 -5.83 10.23
CA VAL A 112 -14.34 -5.96 9.68
C VAL A 112 -14.97 -7.21 10.29
N PRO A 113 -16.27 -7.19 10.66
CA PRO A 113 -16.94 -8.39 11.14
C PRO A 113 -16.68 -9.60 10.23
N LYS A 114 -16.36 -10.76 10.83
CA LYS A 114 -15.92 -11.94 10.07
C LYS A 114 -16.90 -12.37 8.99
N ASP A 115 -18.20 -12.37 9.33
CA ASP A 115 -19.28 -12.76 8.41
C ASP A 115 -19.52 -11.75 7.28
N ASP A 116 -18.90 -10.58 7.36
CA ASP A 116 -19.01 -9.52 6.37
C ASP A 116 -17.80 -9.46 5.43
N LEU A 117 -16.64 -9.98 5.83
CA LEU A 117 -15.38 -9.89 5.06
C LEU A 117 -15.52 -10.44 3.64
N SER A 118 -16.09 -11.63 3.48
CA SER A 118 -16.27 -12.28 2.17
C SER A 118 -17.46 -11.72 1.36
N LYS A 119 -18.28 -10.87 1.98
CA LYS A 119 -19.46 -10.24 1.33
C LYS A 119 -19.14 -8.86 0.77
N LYS A 120 -17.97 -8.30 1.06
CA LYS A 120 -17.56 -6.97 0.58
C LYS A 120 -17.38 -6.94 -0.93
N GLU A 121 -17.54 -5.77 -1.52
CA GLU A 121 -17.31 -5.53 -2.94
C GLU A 121 -15.86 -5.90 -3.34
N VAL A 122 -14.88 -5.57 -2.50
CA VAL A 122 -13.47 -5.98 -2.69
C VAL A 122 -13.28 -7.51 -2.69
N ALA A 123 -14.18 -8.27 -2.08
CA ALA A 123 -14.08 -9.73 -1.96
C ALA A 123 -14.71 -10.49 -3.13
N LYS A 124 -15.48 -9.81 -3.99
CA LYS A 124 -16.13 -10.44 -5.13
C LYS A 124 -15.11 -10.99 -6.11
N THR A 125 -15.47 -12.09 -6.78
CA THR A 125 -14.68 -12.66 -7.86
C THR A 125 -14.52 -11.63 -8.97
N ILE A 126 -13.26 -11.38 -9.34
CA ILE A 126 -12.87 -10.49 -10.42
C ILE A 126 -12.85 -11.31 -11.72
N ASP A 127 -13.37 -10.73 -12.80
CA ASP A 127 -13.31 -11.34 -14.13
C ASP A 127 -11.87 -11.39 -14.61
N VAL A 128 -11.37 -12.59 -14.93
CA VAL A 128 -10.02 -12.81 -15.47
C VAL A 128 -9.78 -12.03 -16.76
N LEU A 129 -10.82 -11.76 -17.54
CA LEU A 129 -10.73 -10.94 -18.75
C LEU A 129 -10.53 -9.47 -18.43
N ASP A 130 -11.02 -8.98 -17.30
CA ASP A 130 -10.77 -7.60 -16.85
C ASP A 130 -9.35 -7.44 -16.32
N VAL A 131 -8.86 -8.44 -15.56
CA VAL A 131 -7.46 -8.50 -15.10
C VAL A 131 -6.51 -8.50 -16.30
N ALA A 132 -6.81 -9.27 -17.34
CA ALA A 132 -5.97 -9.36 -18.54
C ALA A 132 -5.86 -8.04 -19.33
N LYS A 133 -6.79 -7.08 -19.14
CA LYS A 133 -6.74 -5.78 -19.82
C LYS A 133 -5.79 -4.79 -19.13
N CYS A 134 -5.49 -4.98 -17.86
CA CYS A 134 -4.59 -4.10 -17.10
C CYS A 134 -3.73 -4.91 -16.12
N ASN A 135 -2.48 -5.19 -16.51
CA ASN A 135 -1.54 -5.92 -15.67
C ASN A 135 -1.22 -5.20 -14.36
N ALA A 136 -1.22 -3.86 -14.33
CA ALA A 136 -1.05 -3.12 -13.07
C ALA A 136 -2.17 -3.41 -12.05
N PHE A 137 -3.40 -3.69 -12.51
CA PHE A 137 -4.48 -4.15 -11.64
C PHE A 137 -4.22 -5.57 -11.13
N ASN A 138 -3.73 -6.47 -11.98
CA ASN A 138 -3.31 -7.80 -11.56
C ASN A 138 -2.24 -7.75 -10.45
N GLU A 139 -1.21 -6.92 -10.64
CA GLU A 139 -0.14 -6.74 -9.66
C GLU A 139 -0.67 -6.17 -8.33
N ALA A 140 -1.62 -5.24 -8.36
CA ALA A 140 -2.27 -4.72 -7.16
C ALA A 140 -3.12 -5.77 -6.41
N ILE A 141 -3.67 -6.77 -7.10
CA ILE A 141 -4.33 -7.92 -6.46
C ILE A 141 -3.30 -8.81 -5.79
N LEU A 142 -2.25 -9.21 -6.52
CA LEU A 142 -1.21 -10.13 -6.04
C LEU A 142 -0.41 -9.56 -4.86
N THR A 143 -0.18 -8.24 -4.84
CA THR A 143 0.50 -7.54 -3.75
C THR A 143 -0.43 -7.14 -2.61
N ASN A 144 -1.71 -7.57 -2.65
CA ASN A 144 -2.75 -7.19 -1.68
C ASN A 144 -3.08 -5.69 -1.59
N LEU A 145 -2.53 -4.82 -2.43
CA LEU A 145 -2.87 -3.39 -2.48
C LEU A 145 -4.38 -3.18 -2.70
N TYR A 146 -4.99 -3.94 -3.63
CA TYR A 146 -6.42 -3.88 -3.90
C TYR A 146 -7.26 -4.27 -2.67
N GLY A 147 -6.91 -5.38 -2.03
CA GLY A 147 -7.56 -5.83 -0.80
C GLY A 147 -7.42 -4.81 0.33
N GLN A 148 -6.20 -4.31 0.54
CA GLN A 148 -5.88 -3.36 1.59
C GLN A 148 -6.70 -2.08 1.43
N LEU A 149 -6.75 -1.50 0.22
CA LEU A 149 -7.55 -0.29 -0.05
C LEU A 149 -9.03 -0.50 0.28
N GLY A 150 -9.64 -1.58 -0.23
CA GLY A 150 -11.07 -1.80 -0.05
C GLY A 150 -11.46 -2.03 1.41
N TYR A 151 -10.70 -2.86 2.13
CA TYR A 151 -10.95 -3.10 3.53
C TYR A 151 -10.60 -1.91 4.43
N THR A 152 -9.59 -1.10 4.09
CA THR A 152 -9.29 0.14 4.81
C THR A 152 -10.43 1.16 4.64
N VAL A 153 -10.97 1.33 3.43
CA VAL A 153 -12.13 2.21 3.18
C VAL A 153 -13.32 1.74 3.99
N PHE A 154 -13.59 0.44 4.03
CA PHE A 154 -14.68 -0.08 4.84
C PHE A 154 -14.46 0.16 6.33
N ALA A 155 -13.28 -0.15 6.86
CA ALA A 155 -12.98 -0.05 8.29
C ALA A 155 -13.00 1.39 8.82
N ILE A 156 -12.49 2.34 8.02
CA ILE A 156 -12.28 3.72 8.45
C ILE A 156 -13.44 4.63 8.04
N GLU A 157 -13.99 4.45 6.83
CA GLU A 157 -14.99 5.34 6.25
C GLU A 157 -16.38 4.68 6.11
N GLY A 158 -16.50 3.39 6.41
CA GLY A 158 -17.77 2.65 6.39
C GLY A 158 -18.34 2.38 5.00
N ALA A 159 -17.57 2.64 3.94
CA ALA A 159 -18.01 2.42 2.57
C ALA A 159 -17.52 1.05 2.05
N ASP A 160 -18.41 0.34 1.38
CA ASP A 160 -18.10 -0.93 0.73
C ASP A 160 -17.83 -0.66 -0.75
N ILE A 161 -16.57 -0.81 -1.17
CA ILE A 161 -16.13 -0.50 -2.54
C ILE A 161 -15.26 -1.62 -3.11
N ALA A 162 -15.30 -1.76 -4.43
CA ALA A 162 -14.23 -2.38 -5.20
C ALA A 162 -13.25 -1.26 -5.61
N PRO A 163 -12.01 -1.21 -5.10
CA PRO A 163 -11.11 -0.09 -5.41
C PRO A 163 -10.76 0.05 -6.90
N SER A 164 -10.80 1.27 -7.43
CA SER A 164 -10.26 1.58 -8.75
C SER A 164 -8.74 1.76 -8.68
N ILE A 165 -8.00 0.74 -9.08
CA ILE A 165 -6.54 0.78 -9.23
C ILE A 165 -6.16 1.64 -10.44
N THR A 166 -6.90 1.55 -11.55
CA THR A 166 -6.63 2.39 -12.74
C THR A 166 -6.91 3.86 -12.48
N GLY A 167 -7.96 4.17 -11.71
CA GLY A 167 -8.24 5.51 -11.21
C GLY A 167 -7.17 6.01 -10.24
N LEU A 168 -6.65 5.12 -9.38
CA LEU A 168 -5.54 5.44 -8.48
C LEU A 168 -4.25 5.74 -9.26
N ILE A 169 -3.87 4.91 -10.24
CA ILE A 169 -2.74 5.13 -11.16
C ILE A 169 -2.89 6.48 -11.86
N LYS A 170 -4.08 6.75 -12.43
CA LYS A 170 -4.34 7.99 -13.18
C LYS A 170 -4.24 9.27 -12.32
N ASN A 171 -4.32 9.08 -11.01
CA ASN A 171 -4.27 10.14 -10.03
C ASN A 171 -2.94 10.20 -9.28
N SER A 172 -2.00 9.28 -9.59
CA SER A 172 -0.66 9.27 -9.04
C SER A 172 0.17 10.44 -9.58
N PRO A 173 1.28 10.82 -8.91
CA PRO A 173 2.18 11.83 -9.44
C PRO A 173 2.76 11.39 -10.78
N THR A 174 2.87 12.32 -11.73
CA THR A 174 3.57 12.09 -13.00
C THR A 174 5.04 12.47 -12.93
N LYS A 175 5.47 13.14 -11.85
CA LYS A 175 6.86 13.56 -11.65
C LYS A 175 7.20 13.62 -10.17
N ILE A 176 8.42 13.18 -9.83
CA ILE A 176 9.03 13.41 -8.53
C ILE A 176 10.17 14.43 -8.69
N THR A 177 10.20 15.42 -7.81
CA THR A 177 11.24 16.46 -7.78
C THR A 177 11.80 16.64 -6.38
N PHE A 178 13.06 17.07 -6.31
CA PHE A 178 13.74 17.31 -5.04
C PHE A 178 14.07 18.79 -4.87
N LYS A 179 13.89 19.31 -3.66
CA LYS A 179 14.27 20.69 -3.31
C LYS A 179 15.13 20.74 -2.05
N ASN A 180 15.83 21.86 -1.88
CA ASN A 180 16.71 22.13 -0.74
C ASN A 180 17.84 21.10 -0.58
N LEU A 181 18.37 20.59 -1.69
CA LEU A 181 19.51 19.68 -1.69
C LEU A 181 20.74 20.37 -1.06
N PRO A 182 21.50 19.70 -0.17
CA PRO A 182 22.74 20.26 0.36
C PRO A 182 23.81 20.43 -0.72
N ASP A 183 24.61 21.50 -0.63
CA ASP A 183 25.70 21.74 -1.58
C ASP A 183 26.82 20.69 -1.50
N ASN A 184 26.96 20.04 -0.34
CA ASN A 184 28.01 19.06 -0.04
C ASN A 184 27.65 17.62 -0.44
N LEU A 185 26.56 17.41 -1.20
CA LEU A 185 26.28 16.11 -1.80
C LEU A 185 27.37 15.73 -2.80
N THR A 186 27.77 14.46 -2.77
CA THR A 186 28.61 13.82 -3.79
C THR A 186 27.89 13.78 -5.14
N ASP A 187 28.63 13.63 -6.22
CA ASP A 187 28.02 13.54 -7.57
C ASP A 187 27.10 12.33 -7.70
N ALA A 188 27.42 11.23 -7.03
CA ALA A 188 26.57 10.04 -7.00
C ALA A 188 25.23 10.30 -6.27
N GLU A 189 25.26 10.97 -5.11
CA GLU A 189 24.04 11.36 -4.39
C GLU A 189 23.18 12.34 -5.22
N LYS A 190 23.82 13.28 -5.96
CA LYS A 190 23.10 14.21 -6.84
C LYS A 190 22.43 13.50 -8.01
N GLU A 191 23.09 12.51 -8.60
CA GLU A 191 22.53 11.70 -9.69
C GLU A 191 21.32 10.87 -9.24
N GLU A 192 21.34 10.42 -7.98
CA GLU A 192 20.26 9.71 -7.32
C GLU A 192 19.07 10.62 -6.93
N LEU A 193 19.36 11.89 -6.62
CA LEU A 193 18.39 12.92 -6.23
C LEU A 193 17.92 13.79 -7.41
N LYS A 194 17.99 13.25 -8.64
CA LYS A 194 17.49 13.94 -9.82
C LYS A 194 15.98 13.77 -9.98
N ASP A 195 15.36 14.79 -10.56
CA ASP A 195 13.97 14.70 -10.99
C ASP A 195 13.75 13.49 -11.91
N PHE A 196 12.66 12.77 -11.71
CA PHE A 196 12.26 11.70 -12.63
C PHE A 196 10.76 11.73 -12.91
N THR A 197 10.40 11.22 -14.08
CA THR A 197 9.01 11.18 -14.57
C THR A 197 8.45 9.79 -14.31
N ILE A 198 7.23 9.74 -13.79
CA ILE A 198 6.46 8.51 -13.61
C ILE A 198 5.54 8.40 -14.82
N THR A 199 5.60 7.24 -15.49
CA THR A 199 4.72 6.95 -16.63
C THR A 199 3.55 6.14 -16.13
N GLU A 200 2.35 6.71 -16.23
CA GLU A 200 1.09 6.00 -15.96
C GLU A 200 0.90 4.89 -17.00
N SER A 201 0.70 3.66 -16.55
CA SER A 201 0.57 2.52 -17.46
C SER A 201 -0.32 1.41 -16.88
N CYS A 202 -1.06 0.75 -17.76
CA CYS A 202 -1.71 -0.52 -17.42
C CYS A 202 -0.81 -1.73 -17.69
N ALA A 203 0.29 -1.58 -18.43
CA ALA A 203 1.18 -2.69 -18.79
C ALA A 203 2.06 -3.13 -17.62
N THR A 204 2.45 -2.21 -16.74
CA THR A 204 3.36 -2.45 -15.62
C THR A 204 3.03 -1.49 -14.48
N SER A 205 3.07 -1.96 -13.23
CA SER A 205 3.15 -1.07 -12.08
C SER A 205 4.43 -0.23 -12.14
N SER A 206 4.29 1.03 -11.77
CA SER A 206 5.36 1.98 -11.51
C SER A 206 5.93 1.85 -10.09
N GLY A 207 5.21 1.18 -9.17
CA GLY A 207 5.53 1.12 -7.75
C GLY A 207 5.16 2.39 -6.96
N PHE A 208 4.44 3.33 -7.60
CA PHE A 208 4.06 4.62 -7.05
C PHE A 208 2.55 4.88 -7.08
N GLU A 209 1.76 3.84 -7.32
CA GLU A 209 0.30 3.96 -7.47
C GLU A 209 -0.36 4.50 -6.21
N ASP A 210 0.06 3.99 -5.06
CA ASP A 210 -0.40 4.40 -3.72
C ASP A 210 -0.22 5.90 -3.45
N LEU A 211 0.73 6.56 -4.12
CA LEU A 211 0.89 8.02 -4.04
C LEU A 211 -0.32 8.79 -4.59
N GLY A 212 -1.19 8.15 -5.39
CA GLY A 212 -2.48 8.71 -5.79
C GLY A 212 -3.38 9.06 -4.59
N LEU A 213 -3.20 8.36 -3.45
CA LEU A 213 -3.90 8.67 -2.20
C LEU A 213 -3.54 10.05 -1.65
N HIS A 214 -2.32 10.55 -1.88
CA HIS A 214 -1.84 11.80 -1.28
C HIS A 214 -2.71 13.01 -1.62
N ARG A 215 -3.28 13.06 -2.84
CA ARG A 215 -4.06 14.21 -3.33
C ARG A 215 -5.47 13.84 -3.77
N SER A 216 -5.62 12.71 -4.44
CA SER A 216 -6.87 12.37 -5.12
C SER A 216 -7.65 11.29 -4.41
N GLY A 217 -7.00 10.45 -3.58
CA GLY A 217 -7.66 9.33 -2.92
C GLY A 217 -7.98 8.19 -3.89
N VAL A 218 -8.79 7.25 -3.42
CA VAL A 218 -9.26 6.09 -4.20
C VAL A 218 -10.77 6.20 -4.45
N THR A 219 -11.21 5.67 -5.58
CA THR A 219 -12.61 5.65 -6.02
C THR A 219 -13.10 4.21 -6.15
N ASP A 220 -14.42 4.04 -6.34
CA ASP A 220 -15.01 2.75 -6.69
C ASP A 220 -14.76 2.42 -8.17
N ALA A 221 -14.47 1.16 -8.47
CA ALA A 221 -14.28 0.64 -9.82
C ALA A 221 -15.55 0.76 -10.69
N VAL A 222 -16.75 0.85 -10.08
CA VAL A 222 -17.98 1.19 -10.82
C VAL A 222 -17.88 2.57 -11.48
N CYS A 223 -17.21 3.52 -10.83
CA CYS A 223 -16.96 4.86 -11.36
C CYS A 223 -15.80 4.87 -12.37
N GLN A 224 -14.68 4.23 -12.02
CA GLN A 224 -13.47 4.16 -12.85
C GLN A 224 -13.04 2.68 -13.02
N PRO A 225 -13.46 2.00 -14.09
CA PRO A 225 -13.21 0.57 -14.25
C PRO A 225 -11.73 0.19 -14.32
N ASN A 226 -11.37 -0.95 -13.73
CA ASN A 226 -9.99 -1.46 -13.73
C ASN A 226 -9.53 -2.06 -15.07
N THR A 227 -10.32 -1.91 -16.13
CA THR A 227 -10.03 -2.46 -17.46
C THR A 227 -9.15 -1.57 -18.32
N ALA A 228 -9.02 -0.29 -17.98
CA ALA A 228 -8.17 0.67 -18.70
C ALA A 228 -7.91 1.90 -17.82
N LEU A 229 -6.85 2.65 -18.11
CA LEU A 229 -6.65 3.95 -17.48
C LEU A 229 -7.80 4.90 -17.89
N PRO A 230 -8.45 5.57 -16.92
CA PRO A 230 -9.46 6.56 -17.25
C PRO A 230 -8.84 7.75 -17.99
N ALA A 231 -9.59 8.33 -18.93
CA ALA A 231 -9.15 9.50 -19.67
C ALA A 231 -8.96 10.72 -18.75
N ASP A 232 -9.85 10.85 -17.75
CA ASP A 232 -9.82 11.89 -16.73
C ASP A 232 -9.99 11.26 -15.34
N GLY A 233 -8.94 11.34 -14.51
CA GLY A 233 -8.94 10.83 -13.15
C GLY A 233 -9.90 11.57 -12.20
N ALA A 234 -10.40 12.75 -12.60
CA ALA A 234 -11.35 13.55 -11.84
C ALA A 234 -12.83 13.25 -12.15
N LYS A 235 -13.10 12.27 -13.03
CA LYS A 235 -14.45 11.90 -13.47
C LYS A 235 -14.68 10.39 -13.48
N CYS A 236 -15.94 10.01 -13.34
CA CYS A 236 -16.39 8.66 -13.64
C CYS A 236 -16.56 8.47 -15.16
N ALA A 237 -16.71 7.21 -15.58
CA ALA A 237 -16.93 6.84 -16.98
C ALA A 237 -18.22 7.44 -17.58
N ASP A 238 -19.18 7.84 -16.73
CA ASP A 238 -20.43 8.52 -17.10
C ASP A 238 -20.35 10.06 -16.97
N ASP A 239 -19.14 10.62 -16.91
CA ASP A 239 -18.84 12.05 -16.67
C ASP A 239 -19.28 12.59 -15.30
N SER A 240 -19.82 11.74 -14.41
CA SER A 240 -20.19 12.17 -13.05
C SER A 240 -18.96 12.40 -12.17
N LYS A 241 -19.16 13.13 -11.07
CA LYS A 241 -18.08 13.41 -10.11
C LYS A 241 -17.84 12.17 -9.24
N PRO A 242 -16.60 11.67 -9.14
CA PRO A 242 -16.28 10.52 -8.30
C PRO A 242 -16.50 10.82 -6.82
N LYS A 243 -17.03 9.82 -6.11
CA LYS A 243 -16.89 9.76 -4.65
C LYS A 243 -15.49 9.23 -4.33
N VAL A 244 -14.80 9.94 -3.46
CA VAL A 244 -13.38 9.73 -3.16
C VAL A 244 -13.23 9.34 -1.70
N TYR A 245 -12.36 8.37 -1.43
CA TYR A 245 -12.01 7.86 -0.11
C TYR A 245 -10.49 7.93 0.11
N LEU A 246 -10.06 7.90 1.38
CA LEU A 246 -8.65 7.92 1.81
C LEU A 246 -7.81 9.06 1.22
N LYS A 247 -8.45 10.18 0.87
CA LYS A 247 -7.75 11.35 0.35
C LYS A 247 -6.82 11.94 1.42
N GLY A 248 -5.55 12.08 1.09
CA GLY A 248 -4.48 12.52 1.99
C GLY A 248 -3.85 11.41 2.81
N TYR A 249 -4.23 10.15 2.60
CA TYR A 249 -3.50 9.02 3.16
C TYR A 249 -2.18 8.80 2.40
N LYS A 250 -1.25 8.12 3.06
CA LYS A 250 0.03 7.69 2.49
C LYS A 250 0.24 6.22 2.82
N SER A 251 0.87 5.46 1.92
CA SER A 251 1.46 4.19 2.34
C SER A 251 2.66 4.45 3.23
N ALA A 252 2.78 3.67 4.29
CA ALA A 252 3.95 3.66 5.16
C ALA A 252 4.41 2.22 5.35
N GLU A 253 5.70 2.03 5.14
CA GLU A 253 6.38 0.77 5.37
C GLU A 253 6.76 0.64 6.84
N PHE A 254 6.70 -0.58 7.35
CA PHE A 254 7.23 -0.95 8.65
C PHE A 254 8.10 -2.19 8.53
N GLY A 255 9.01 -2.35 9.48
CA GLY A 255 9.81 -3.56 9.59
C GLY A 255 10.23 -3.81 11.03
N ASN A 256 10.70 -5.04 11.29
CA ASN A 256 11.03 -5.50 12.63
C ASN A 256 9.88 -5.35 13.65
N ALA A 257 8.62 -5.39 13.20
CA ALA A 257 7.47 -5.43 14.10
C ALA A 257 7.40 -6.81 14.78
N ASP A 258 7.10 -6.84 16.08
CA ASP A 258 6.73 -8.07 16.78
C ASP A 258 5.21 -8.26 16.77
N VAL A 259 4.71 -9.32 17.42
CA VAL A 259 3.27 -9.60 17.55
C VAL A 259 2.51 -8.40 18.12
N LYS A 260 3.07 -7.72 19.12
CA LYS A 260 2.46 -6.54 19.73
C LYS A 260 2.42 -5.38 18.73
N GLY A 261 3.51 -5.15 18.00
CA GLY A 261 3.59 -4.15 16.93
C GLY A 261 2.56 -4.39 15.84
N LEU A 262 2.38 -5.64 15.37
CA LEU A 262 1.33 -5.99 14.40
C LEU A 262 -0.08 -5.69 14.92
N LYS A 263 -0.37 -6.02 16.18
CA LYS A 263 -1.67 -5.68 16.78
C LYS A 263 -1.88 -4.17 16.87
N GLU A 264 -0.86 -3.41 17.26
CA GLU A 264 -0.91 -1.94 17.27
C GLU A 264 -1.16 -1.36 15.87
N LEU A 265 -0.50 -1.91 14.84
CA LEU A 265 -0.74 -1.52 13.44
C LEU A 265 -2.20 -1.77 13.03
N LEU A 266 -2.72 -2.97 13.31
CA LEU A 266 -4.11 -3.35 13.00
C LEU A 266 -5.14 -2.45 13.69
N ILE A 267 -4.90 -2.07 14.95
CA ILE A 267 -5.81 -1.21 15.74
C ILE A 267 -5.78 0.25 15.23
N ARG A 268 -4.65 0.71 14.71
CA ARG A 268 -4.45 2.11 14.31
C ARG A 268 -4.75 2.39 12.84
N PHE A 269 -4.49 1.42 11.96
CA PHE A 269 -4.51 1.65 10.52
C PHE A 269 -5.50 0.75 9.78
N GLY A 270 -6.12 -0.22 10.45
CA GLY A 270 -7.00 -1.19 9.81
C GLY A 270 -6.20 -2.35 9.22
N PRO A 271 -6.52 -2.86 8.02
CA PRO A 271 -5.80 -3.98 7.42
C PRO A 271 -4.30 -3.71 7.27
N VAL A 272 -3.48 -4.71 7.59
CA VAL A 272 -2.02 -4.64 7.51
C VAL A 272 -1.53 -5.60 6.44
N GLN A 273 -0.89 -5.08 5.40
CA GLN A 273 -0.20 -5.93 4.43
C GLN A 273 1.11 -6.38 5.06
N ILE A 274 1.41 -7.68 5.03
CA ILE A 274 2.67 -8.25 5.53
C ILE A 274 3.34 -9.10 4.45
N TYR A 275 4.66 -9.20 4.50
CA TYR A 275 5.40 -10.24 3.80
C TYR A 275 5.32 -11.55 4.61
N MET A 276 4.78 -12.61 4.02
CA MET A 276 4.55 -13.90 4.71
C MET A 276 5.83 -14.73 4.85
N ASN A 277 6.81 -14.55 3.96
CA ASN A 277 8.12 -15.17 4.09
C ASN A 277 9.13 -14.17 4.65
N SER A 278 9.42 -14.26 5.95
CA SER A 278 10.35 -13.34 6.61
C SER A 278 11.83 -13.56 6.26
N GLN A 279 12.16 -14.62 5.50
CA GLN A 279 13.55 -14.93 5.12
C GLN A 279 13.93 -14.35 3.76
N ASP A 280 12.96 -13.96 2.94
CA ASP A 280 13.20 -13.28 1.67
C ASP A 280 12.31 -12.04 1.57
N LEU A 281 12.87 -10.88 1.95
CA LEU A 281 12.20 -9.57 1.83
C LEU A 281 11.88 -9.21 0.36
N PHE A 282 12.41 -9.96 -0.61
CA PHE A 282 12.19 -9.74 -2.03
C PHE A 282 11.14 -10.71 -2.63
N ASP A 283 10.60 -11.62 -1.82
CA ASP A 283 9.51 -12.52 -2.23
C ASP A 283 8.15 -11.83 -2.14
N ILE A 284 7.96 -10.87 -3.05
CA ILE A 284 6.70 -10.11 -3.21
C ILE A 284 5.52 -10.97 -3.65
N ALA A 285 5.78 -12.23 -4.06
CA ALA A 285 4.73 -13.17 -4.44
C ALA A 285 3.98 -13.75 -3.23
N HIS A 286 4.54 -13.60 -2.02
CA HIS A 286 3.95 -14.10 -0.79
C HIS A 286 3.65 -12.94 0.17
N THR A 287 2.72 -12.07 -0.23
CA THR A 287 2.14 -11.07 0.68
C THR A 287 0.83 -11.61 1.28
N GLY A 288 0.56 -11.25 2.53
CA GLY A 288 -0.70 -11.56 3.20
C GLY A 288 -1.37 -10.28 3.69
N LEU A 289 -2.70 -10.21 3.61
CA LEU A 289 -3.46 -9.10 4.16
C LEU A 289 -4.07 -9.48 5.51
N LEU A 290 -3.43 -9.04 6.58
CA LEU A 290 -3.90 -9.28 7.94
C LEU A 290 -5.10 -8.37 8.25
N VAL A 291 -6.21 -8.98 8.67
CA VAL A 291 -7.50 -8.29 8.96
C VAL A 291 -8.00 -8.51 10.39
N GLY A 292 -7.25 -9.24 11.21
CA GLY A 292 -7.59 -9.43 12.62
C GLY A 292 -6.84 -10.58 13.28
N TRP A 293 -7.24 -10.89 14.51
CA TRP A 293 -6.79 -12.04 15.26
C TRP A 293 -7.89 -12.63 16.12
N THR A 294 -7.67 -13.87 16.50
CA THR A 294 -8.35 -14.57 17.60
C THR A 294 -7.32 -14.92 18.66
N LYS A 295 -7.75 -15.63 19.71
CA LYS A 295 -6.87 -16.05 20.79
C LYS A 295 -5.63 -16.80 20.29
N ASP A 296 -5.83 -17.66 19.29
CA ASP A 296 -4.79 -18.59 18.83
C ASP A 296 -4.35 -18.37 17.38
N ASN A 297 -5.05 -17.52 16.62
CA ASN A 297 -4.82 -17.40 15.17
C ASN A 297 -4.80 -15.95 14.67
N TRP A 298 -3.95 -15.70 13.68
CA TRP A 298 -4.09 -14.56 12.77
C TRP A 298 -5.19 -14.83 11.74
N LEU A 299 -5.83 -13.76 11.28
CA LEU A 299 -6.87 -13.80 10.26
C LEU A 299 -6.39 -13.03 9.03
N PHE A 300 -6.19 -13.75 7.93
CA PHE A 300 -5.80 -13.19 6.66
C PHE A 300 -6.98 -13.14 5.70
N ALA A 301 -7.06 -12.08 4.91
CA ALA A 301 -7.88 -12.01 3.72
C ALA A 301 -7.00 -12.36 2.52
N ASP A 302 -7.15 -13.57 1.97
CA ASP A 302 -6.41 -14.03 0.80
C ASP A 302 -7.30 -13.98 -0.45
N TYR A 303 -6.76 -13.50 -1.57
CA TYR A 303 -7.48 -13.36 -2.83
C TYR A 303 -7.16 -14.54 -3.78
N ALA A 304 -7.83 -15.67 -3.59
CA ALA A 304 -7.71 -16.85 -4.45
C ALA A 304 -8.90 -16.96 -5.43
N GLY A 305 -9.19 -15.88 -6.18
CA GLY A 305 -10.41 -15.77 -7.01
C GLY A 305 -11.66 -15.32 -6.22
N GLY A 306 -11.44 -14.81 -5.02
CA GLY A 306 -12.40 -14.34 -4.02
C GLY A 306 -11.71 -14.33 -2.64
N VAL A 307 -12.27 -13.64 -1.64
CA VAL A 307 -11.61 -13.58 -0.32
C VAL A 307 -11.88 -14.84 0.50
N LEU A 308 -10.81 -15.59 0.78
CA LEU A 308 -10.77 -16.66 1.77
C LEU A 308 -10.23 -16.09 3.09
N ILE A 309 -10.92 -16.39 4.19
CA ILE A 309 -10.36 -16.12 5.52
C ILE A 309 -9.47 -17.30 5.87
N VAL A 310 -8.15 -17.10 5.77
CA VAL A 310 -7.17 -18.09 6.22
C VAL A 310 -6.85 -17.82 7.68
N THR A 311 -7.05 -18.83 8.52
CA THR A 311 -6.60 -18.83 9.91
C THR A 311 -5.25 -19.50 9.97
N GLU A 312 -4.23 -18.76 10.39
CA GLU A 312 -2.91 -19.33 10.66
C GLU A 312 -2.61 -19.22 12.14
N PRO A 313 -1.93 -20.22 12.74
CA PRO A 313 -1.45 -20.11 14.11
C PRO A 313 -0.70 -18.80 14.28
N ALA A 314 -1.02 -18.05 15.33
CA ALA A 314 -0.35 -16.79 15.57
C ALA A 314 1.14 -17.09 15.81
N GLN A 315 2.00 -16.70 14.87
CA GLN A 315 3.44 -16.82 15.09
C GLN A 315 3.78 -15.99 16.34
N THR A 316 4.30 -16.67 17.37
CA THR A 316 4.61 -16.07 18.67
C THR A 316 5.99 -15.45 18.70
N GLU A 317 6.81 -15.75 17.70
CA GLU A 317 8.19 -15.31 17.53
C GLU A 317 8.41 -14.93 16.07
N GLY A 318 9.27 -13.94 15.82
CA GLY A 318 9.55 -13.45 14.48
C GLY A 318 9.45 -11.93 14.36
N LYS A 319 9.89 -11.44 13.20
CA LYS A 319 9.88 -10.03 12.83
C LYS A 319 9.05 -9.90 11.56
N PHE A 320 8.08 -9.01 11.61
CA PHE A 320 7.18 -8.74 10.50
C PHE A 320 7.56 -7.45 9.79
N PHE A 321 7.29 -7.44 8.49
CA PHE A 321 7.57 -6.36 7.56
C PHE A 321 6.35 -6.19 6.65
N GLY A 322 6.10 -4.97 6.18
CA GLY A 322 5.00 -4.72 5.26
C GLY A 322 4.52 -3.27 5.27
N TYR A 323 3.25 -3.05 4.94
CA TYR A 323 2.69 -1.72 4.71
C TYR A 323 1.37 -1.48 5.44
N VAL A 324 1.16 -0.22 5.79
CA VAL A 324 -0.12 0.33 6.30
C VAL A 324 -0.44 1.67 5.63
N PHE A 325 -1.71 2.04 5.61
CA PHE A 325 -2.11 3.39 5.19
C PHE A 325 -2.22 4.33 6.39
N ILE A 326 -1.40 5.38 6.40
CA ILE A 326 -1.39 6.41 7.43
C ILE A 326 -2.12 7.67 6.96
N ASN A 327 -2.88 8.30 7.85
CA ASN A 327 -3.53 9.58 7.54
C ASN A 327 -2.59 10.76 7.82
N SER A 328 -2.25 11.53 6.78
CA SER A 328 -1.37 12.71 6.90
C SER A 328 -1.94 13.81 7.80
N PHE A 329 -3.26 13.87 8.00
CA PHE A 329 -3.91 14.92 8.79
C PHE A 329 -3.94 14.64 10.30
N SER A 330 -3.66 13.40 10.73
CA SER A 330 -3.69 13.01 12.15
C SER A 330 -2.60 13.69 12.99
N VAL A 331 -1.57 14.29 12.36
CA VAL A 331 -0.50 15.01 13.06
C VAL A 331 -0.89 16.48 13.37
N VAL A 332 -1.95 17.04 12.75
CA VAL A 332 -2.30 18.47 12.87
C VAL A 332 -3.60 18.75 13.63
N ARG A 333 -4.41 17.75 14.00
CA ARG A 333 -5.54 17.96 14.93
C ARG A 333 -5.14 17.78 16.39
N VAL A 334 -4.15 18.55 16.83
CA VAL A 334 -4.14 19.08 18.19
C VAL A 334 -4.85 20.43 18.12
N ALA A 335 -5.98 20.53 18.82
CA ALA A 335 -6.85 21.72 18.94
C ALA A 335 -7.77 22.01 17.73
N LEU A 336 -9.00 21.47 17.73
CA LEU A 336 -10.27 22.18 17.44
C LEU A 336 -11.45 21.20 17.29
N GLY A 337 -12.27 21.06 18.35
CA GLY A 337 -13.71 20.67 18.36
C GLY A 337 -14.11 19.30 17.80
N LEU A 338 -15.09 18.55 18.30
CA LEU A 338 -16.20 18.72 19.24
C LEU A 338 -16.53 17.29 19.75
N LEU A 339 -16.85 17.06 21.02
CA LEU A 339 -18.18 17.27 21.63
C LEU A 339 -19.35 16.79 20.75
N ALA A 340 -19.33 15.52 20.33
CA ALA A 340 -20.49 14.86 19.75
C ALA A 340 -20.60 13.40 20.24
N ALA A 341 -20.79 13.19 21.55
CA ALA A 341 -21.37 11.94 22.11
C ALA A 341 -21.61 12.03 23.63
N VAL A 342 -22.13 13.14 24.15
CA VAL A 342 -22.77 13.16 25.47
C VAL A 342 -23.92 14.13 25.37
N LEU A 343 -25.10 13.65 25.00
CA LEU A 343 -26.43 14.22 25.27
C LEU A 343 -27.49 13.34 24.57
N VAL A 344 -27.64 12.10 25.04
CA VAL A 344 -28.94 11.43 25.00
C VAL A 344 -29.43 11.42 26.44
N LEU A 345 -30.00 12.56 26.84
CA LEU A 345 -30.87 12.66 28.01
C LEU A 345 -32.13 11.84 27.70
N PRO A 346 -32.54 10.88 28.54
CA PRO A 346 -33.86 10.29 28.44
C PRO A 346 -34.87 11.31 28.97
N ALA A 347 -35.43 12.12 28.07
CA ALA A 347 -36.67 12.85 28.32
C ALA A 347 -37.85 11.96 27.88
N LEU A 348 -38.17 10.96 28.70
CA LEU A 348 -39.46 10.25 28.67
C LEU A 348 -39.86 9.96 30.12
N LEU A 349 -40.24 11.04 30.82
CA LEU A 349 -41.13 11.02 31.97
C LEU A 349 -42.25 12.01 31.64
N LEU A 350 -43.33 11.49 31.05
CA LEU A 350 -44.69 12.02 31.12
C LEU A 350 -45.65 10.84 30.95
#